data_AF-A0A538IE18-F1
#
_entry.id   AF-A0A538IE18-F1
#
_cell.length_a   1.000
_cell.length_b   1.000
_cell.length_c   1.000
_cell.angle_alpha   90.00
_cell.angle_beta   90.00
_cell.angle_gamma   90.00
#
_symmetry.space_group_name_H-M   'P 1'
#
loop_
_entity.id
_entity.type
_entity.pdbx_description
1 polymer ?
#
loop_
_entity_poly.entity_id
_entity_poly.type
_entity_poly.pdbx_seq_one_letter_code
_entity_poly.pdbx_strand_id
1 'polypeptide(L)'
;MEVRRFVPGRRVVPVLVVAAGLAFLFSSAFGTGAQAGSGITFGHAVVVDHQRVTGEPSLTVSPTLNTAGSHDIYVSAPWGFSTTTSYVWKSEDGGQTFHLVGDEAPPEGKPAMTCAGGGDSSIVNDNSGNLYFADLQGLTDVSDSVS
;
A
#
# COMPACT_ATOMS: atom_id res chain seq x y z
N MET A 1 50.33 68.86 -33.22
CA MET A 1 50.50 67.62 -32.45
C MET A 1 49.10 67.08 -32.18
N GLU A 2 48.61 66.19 -33.04
CA GLU A 2 47.22 65.71 -33.03
C GLU A 2 47.17 64.33 -32.35
N VAL A 3 46.37 64.20 -31.30
CA VAL A 3 46.22 62.95 -30.54
C VAL A 3 45.00 62.21 -31.08
N ARG A 4 45.21 61.09 -31.78
CA ARG A 4 44.13 60.19 -32.20
C ARG A 4 43.75 59.25 -31.06
N ARG A 5 42.50 59.33 -30.61
CA ARG A 5 41.89 58.39 -29.66
C ARG A 5 41.54 57.08 -30.37
N PHE A 6 42.02 55.97 -29.81
CA PHE A 6 41.66 54.61 -30.24
C PHE A 6 40.36 54.19 -29.57
N VAL A 7 39.34 53.86 -30.37
CA VAL A 7 38.08 53.24 -29.88
C VAL A 7 38.11 51.76 -30.29
N PRO A 8 38.17 50.79 -29.36
CA PRO A 8 38.15 49.39 -29.72
C PRO A 8 36.72 48.97 -30.06
N GLY A 9 36.49 48.67 -31.35
CA GLY A 9 35.23 48.15 -31.85
C GLY A 9 34.97 46.70 -31.44
N ARG A 10 33.86 46.48 -30.74
CA ARG A 10 32.70 45.73 -31.26
C ARG A 10 32.94 44.32 -31.85
N ARG A 11 33.92 43.55 -31.35
CA ARG A 11 34.20 42.16 -31.80
C ARG A 11 33.91 41.06 -30.77
N VAL A 12 33.39 41.38 -29.59
CA VAL A 12 33.20 40.38 -28.50
C VAL A 12 31.87 39.61 -28.61
N VAL A 13 30.93 40.08 -29.42
CA VAL A 13 29.56 39.52 -29.50
C VAL A 13 29.46 38.14 -30.18
N PRO A 14 30.20 37.76 -31.23
CA PRO A 14 29.93 36.50 -31.93
C PRO A 14 30.45 35.25 -31.20
N VAL A 15 31.45 35.38 -30.32
CA VAL A 15 32.05 34.23 -29.61
C VAL A 15 31.16 33.71 -28.47
N LEU A 16 30.42 34.62 -27.81
CA LEU A 16 29.52 34.27 -26.70
C LEU A 16 28.27 33.51 -27.16
N VAL A 17 27.79 33.76 -28.37
CA VAL A 17 26.59 33.09 -28.93
C VAL A 17 26.88 31.64 -29.32
N VAL A 18 28.09 31.35 -29.82
CA VAL A 18 28.49 29.98 -30.21
C VAL A 18 28.72 29.10 -28.98
N ALA A 19 29.36 29.64 -27.92
CA ALA A 19 29.60 28.90 -26.69
C ALA A 19 28.30 28.55 -25.93
N ALA A 20 27.32 29.47 -25.91
CA ALA A 20 26.00 29.21 -25.33
C ALA A 20 25.20 28.16 -26.13
N GLY A 21 25.29 28.18 -27.46
CA GLY A 21 24.64 27.20 -28.32
C GLY A 21 25.18 25.77 -28.14
N LEU A 22 26.50 25.60 -27.97
CA LEU A 22 27.10 24.30 -27.68
C LEU A 22 26.70 23.76 -26.28
N ALA A 23 26.66 24.62 -25.26
CA ALA A 23 26.21 24.21 -23.92
C ALA A 23 24.75 23.74 -23.90
N PHE A 24 23.88 24.37 -24.70
CA PHE A 24 22.50 23.92 -24.89
C PHE A 24 22.39 22.57 -25.62
N LEU A 25 23.26 22.30 -26.59
CA LEU A 25 23.29 21.02 -27.31
C LEU A 25 23.88 19.86 -26.49
N PHE A 26 24.76 20.14 -25.54
CA PHE A 26 25.27 19.12 -24.61
C PHE A 26 24.27 18.80 -23.48
N SER A 27 23.42 19.75 -23.09
CA SER A 27 22.44 19.55 -22.01
C SER A 27 21.28 18.62 -22.41
N SER A 28 21.00 18.48 -23.72
CA SER A 28 19.95 17.59 -24.23
C SER A 28 20.41 16.14 -24.45
N ALA A 29 21.73 15.88 -24.41
CA ALA A 29 22.29 14.53 -24.57
C ALA A 29 22.26 13.71 -23.27
N PHE A 30 22.05 14.36 -22.12
CA PHE A 30 21.81 13.71 -20.83
C PHE A 30 20.32 13.69 -20.52
N GLY A 31 19.51 13.19 -21.46
CA GLY A 31 18.19 12.71 -21.08
C GLY A 31 18.40 11.66 -19.99
N THR A 32 17.91 11.92 -18.78
CA THR A 32 17.76 10.90 -17.75
C THR A 32 17.00 9.76 -18.39
N GLY A 33 17.70 8.68 -18.75
CA GLY A 33 17.07 7.47 -19.23
C GLY A 33 15.98 7.13 -18.24
N ALA A 34 14.74 7.00 -18.72
CA ALA A 34 13.63 6.59 -17.88
C ALA A 34 14.09 5.32 -17.15
N GLN A 35 14.27 5.43 -15.84
CA GLN A 35 14.65 4.30 -15.01
C GLN A 35 13.51 3.30 -15.19
N ALA A 36 13.78 2.22 -15.92
CA ALA A 36 12.82 1.13 -16.03
C ALA A 36 12.49 0.74 -14.59
N GLY A 37 11.27 1.05 -14.14
CA GLY A 37 10.85 0.71 -12.79
C GLY A 37 11.12 -0.78 -12.58
N SER A 38 11.60 -1.14 -11.39
CA SER A 38 11.71 -2.55 -11.02
C SER A 38 10.40 -3.23 -11.40
N GLY A 39 10.47 -4.26 -12.24
CA GLY A 39 9.28 -5.00 -12.66
C GLY A 39 8.53 -5.55 -11.44
N ILE A 40 7.26 -5.89 -11.63
CA ILE A 40 6.48 -6.56 -10.59
C ILE A 40 7.15 -7.91 -10.27
N THR A 41 7.51 -8.10 -9.00
CA THR A 41 8.06 -9.36 -8.49
C THR A 41 7.17 -9.89 -7.37
N PHE A 42 7.10 -11.20 -7.24
CA PHE A 42 6.37 -11.86 -6.16
C PHE A 42 7.36 -12.41 -5.12
N GLY A 43 7.05 -12.21 -3.84
CA GLY A 43 7.77 -12.82 -2.73
C GLY A 43 7.35 -14.28 -2.50
N HIS A 44 7.90 -14.88 -1.45
CA HIS A 44 7.42 -16.17 -0.96
C HIS A 44 6.02 -16.03 -0.35
N ALA A 45 5.20 -17.08 -0.42
CA ALA A 45 3.91 -17.11 0.24
C ALA A 45 4.08 -17.04 1.77
N VAL A 46 3.23 -16.24 2.42
CA VAL A 46 3.13 -16.16 3.89
C VAL A 46 1.87 -16.88 4.32
N VAL A 47 1.99 -17.74 5.33
CA VAL A 47 0.87 -18.48 5.91
C VAL A 47 0.23 -17.61 6.99
N VAL A 48 -1.06 -17.27 6.81
CA VAL A 48 -1.82 -16.44 7.78
C VAL A 48 -2.07 -17.20 9.09
N ASP A 49 -2.55 -18.43 9.00
CA ASP A 49 -2.74 -19.32 10.14
C ASP A 49 -2.52 -20.78 9.69
N HIS A 50 -1.73 -21.53 10.43
CA HIS A 50 -1.44 -22.95 10.13
C HIS A 50 -2.26 -23.91 11.00
N GLN A 51 -2.95 -23.40 12.01
CA GLN A 51 -3.70 -24.16 13.01
C GLN A 51 -5.18 -24.24 12.66
N ARG A 52 -5.74 -23.14 12.15
CA ARG A 52 -7.15 -23.03 11.78
C ARG A 52 -7.34 -23.28 10.30
N VAL A 53 -8.15 -24.29 9.98
CA VAL A 53 -8.54 -24.58 8.60
C VAL A 53 -9.71 -23.67 8.24
N THR A 54 -9.57 -22.88 7.19
CA THR A 54 -10.61 -22.00 6.66
C THR A 54 -10.64 -22.05 5.13
N GLY A 55 -11.66 -21.45 4.53
CA GLY A 55 -11.76 -21.19 3.10
C GLY A 55 -12.14 -19.73 2.82
N GLU A 56 -12.12 -19.34 1.54
CA GLU A 56 -12.74 -18.07 1.08
C GLU A 56 -12.22 -16.80 1.79
N PRO A 57 -10.89 -16.51 1.73
CA PRO A 57 -10.35 -15.36 2.43
C PRO A 57 -10.77 -14.03 1.79
N SER A 58 -11.09 -13.05 2.63
CA SER A 58 -11.20 -11.63 2.27
C SER A 58 -10.05 -10.87 2.90
N LEU A 59 -9.51 -9.85 2.20
CA LEU A 59 -8.33 -9.09 2.64
C LEU A 59 -8.53 -7.61 2.42
N THR A 60 -8.04 -6.82 3.38
CA THR A 60 -7.94 -5.37 3.25
C THR A 60 -6.63 -4.84 3.85
N VAL A 61 -6.24 -3.64 3.42
CA VAL A 61 -5.00 -2.97 3.82
C VAL A 61 -5.37 -1.61 4.39
N SER A 62 -4.84 -1.27 5.56
CA SER A 62 -5.12 0.02 6.19
C SER A 62 -4.69 1.17 5.28
N PRO A 63 -5.43 2.30 5.23
CA PRO A 63 -5.08 3.43 4.36
C PRO A 63 -3.84 4.20 4.85
N THR A 64 -3.45 4.02 6.11
CA THR A 64 -2.33 4.73 6.76
C THR A 64 -1.28 3.76 7.27
N LEU A 65 -0.06 4.26 7.40
CA LEU A 65 1.04 3.51 8.04
C LEU A 65 0.85 3.49 9.55
N ASN A 66 1.12 2.34 10.15
CA ASN A 66 1.23 2.17 11.59
C ASN A 66 2.55 2.76 12.12
N THR A 67 2.79 2.64 13.42
CA THR A 67 3.99 3.16 14.09
C THR A 67 5.29 2.49 13.66
N ALA A 68 5.22 1.28 13.10
CA ALA A 68 6.35 0.57 12.51
C ALA A 68 6.61 0.97 11.05
N GLY A 69 5.83 1.89 10.49
CA GLY A 69 5.98 2.36 9.10
C GLY A 69 5.47 1.38 8.06
N SER A 70 4.61 0.43 8.45
CA SER A 70 3.96 -0.53 7.55
C SER A 70 2.45 -0.29 7.52
N HIS A 71 1.78 -0.74 6.46
CA HIS A 71 0.32 -0.85 6.51
C HIS A 71 -0.07 -2.07 7.35
N ASP A 72 -1.12 -1.91 8.14
CA ASP A 72 -1.78 -3.06 8.76
C ASP A 72 -2.55 -3.81 7.68
N ILE A 73 -2.49 -5.14 7.70
CA ILE A 73 -3.21 -5.99 6.76
C ILE A 73 -4.16 -6.88 7.55
N TYR A 74 -5.44 -6.83 7.19
CA TYR A 74 -6.46 -7.65 7.81
C TYR A 74 -6.92 -8.73 6.85
N VAL A 75 -7.09 -9.94 7.36
CA VAL A 75 -7.63 -11.08 6.61
C VAL A 75 -8.78 -11.66 7.40
N SER A 76 -9.90 -11.92 6.76
CA SER A 76 -10.99 -12.71 7.35
C SER A 76 -11.21 -13.99 6.56
N ALA A 77 -11.70 -15.03 7.22
CA ALA A 77 -12.14 -16.25 6.55
C ALA A 77 -13.18 -17.02 7.37
N PRO A 78 -14.24 -17.58 6.74
CA PRO A 78 -15.12 -18.53 7.40
C PRO A 78 -14.41 -19.86 7.69
N TRP A 79 -14.63 -20.41 8.88
CA TRP A 79 -14.33 -21.83 9.15
C TRP A 79 -15.45 -22.71 8.62
N GLY A 80 -16.69 -22.27 8.82
CA GLY A 80 -17.85 -22.93 8.22
C GLY A 80 -19.14 -22.67 8.97
N PHE A 81 -20.23 -22.80 8.23
CA PHE A 81 -21.59 -22.72 8.75
C PHE A 81 -21.80 -23.59 9.99
N SER A 82 -21.31 -24.83 9.99
CA SER A 82 -21.53 -25.80 11.07
C SER A 82 -20.73 -25.50 12.34
N THR A 83 -19.67 -24.71 12.23
CA THR A 83 -18.85 -24.26 13.38
C THR A 83 -19.29 -22.89 13.86
N THR A 84 -20.20 -22.25 13.14
CA THR A 84 -20.73 -20.92 13.41
C THR A 84 -19.64 -19.86 13.61
N THR A 85 -18.49 -20.03 12.95
CA THR A 85 -17.26 -19.27 13.23
C THR A 85 -16.61 -18.74 11.97
N SER A 86 -16.28 -17.45 11.99
CA SER A 86 -15.33 -16.78 11.10
C SER A 86 -14.19 -16.22 11.95
N TYR A 87 -13.01 -16.08 11.37
CA TYR A 87 -11.81 -15.56 12.04
C TYR A 87 -11.34 -14.28 11.38
N VAL A 88 -10.69 -13.39 12.15
CA VAL A 88 -9.95 -12.23 11.64
C VAL A 88 -8.50 -12.28 12.12
N TRP A 89 -7.57 -12.11 11.19
CA TRP A 89 -6.14 -11.99 11.47
C TRP A 89 -5.63 -10.62 11.05
N LYS A 90 -4.58 -10.17 11.74
CA LYS A 90 -3.88 -8.91 11.49
C LYS A 90 -2.39 -9.14 11.29
N SER A 91 -1.82 -8.45 10.31
CA SER A 91 -0.39 -8.21 10.19
C SER A 91 -0.09 -6.74 10.49
N GLU A 92 1.00 -6.50 11.21
CA GLU A 92 1.49 -5.15 11.56
C GLU A 92 2.87 -4.87 10.91
N ASP A 93 3.38 -5.82 10.12
CA ASP A 93 4.72 -5.81 9.53
C ASP A 93 4.67 -5.91 7.99
N GLY A 94 3.58 -5.43 7.39
CA GLY A 94 3.42 -5.37 5.93
C GLY A 94 3.15 -6.73 5.28
N GLY A 95 2.58 -7.67 6.03
CA GLY A 95 2.18 -8.99 5.53
C GLY A 95 3.22 -10.08 5.75
N GLN A 96 4.24 -9.84 6.59
CA GLN A 96 5.32 -10.80 6.83
C GLN A 96 4.95 -11.82 7.92
N THR A 97 4.16 -11.39 8.91
CA THR A 97 3.56 -12.25 9.93
C THR A 97 2.12 -11.86 10.21
N PHE A 98 1.31 -12.82 10.64
CA PHE A 98 -0.09 -12.63 11.01
C PHE A 98 -0.35 -13.22 12.39
N HIS A 99 -1.19 -12.54 13.16
CA HIS A 99 -1.73 -13.03 14.42
C HIS A 99 -3.26 -12.91 14.39
N LEU A 100 -3.93 -13.80 15.10
CA LEU A 100 -5.38 -13.70 15.28
C LEU A 100 -5.68 -12.39 16.03
N VAL A 101 -6.64 -11.61 15.55
CA VAL A 101 -7.08 -10.40 16.26
C VAL A 101 -7.61 -10.86 17.62
N GLY A 102 -6.95 -10.47 18.70
CA GLY A 102 -7.31 -10.92 20.04
C GLY A 102 -8.50 -10.19 20.64
N ASP A 103 -8.96 -9.12 19.98
CA ASP A 103 -9.91 -8.21 20.57
C ASP A 103 -11.35 -8.73 20.47
N GLU A 104 -12.03 -8.57 21.59
CA GLU A 104 -13.47 -8.67 21.80
C GLU A 104 -14.16 -10.06 21.82
N ALA A 105 -13.81 -11.07 21.01
CA ALA A 105 -14.41 -12.43 21.11
C ALA A 105 -13.38 -13.60 21.10
N PRO A 106 -12.66 -13.85 22.21
CA PRO A 106 -11.78 -15.02 22.31
C PRO A 106 -12.60 -16.32 22.44
N PRO A 107 -12.25 -17.42 21.73
CA PRO A 107 -11.06 -17.63 20.90
C PRO A 107 -11.27 -17.42 19.39
N GLU A 108 -12.41 -16.87 18.97
CA GLU A 108 -12.76 -16.65 17.55
C GLU A 108 -11.99 -15.50 16.91
N GLY A 109 -11.52 -14.54 17.70
CA GLY A 109 -10.70 -13.44 17.21
C GLY A 109 -11.35 -12.62 16.11
N LYS A 110 -12.57 -12.16 16.42
CA LYS A 110 -13.38 -11.26 15.60
C LYS A 110 -14.09 -10.24 16.53
N PRO A 111 -14.55 -9.10 16.00
CA PRO A 111 -15.20 -8.08 16.83
C PRO A 111 -16.44 -8.61 17.58
N ALA A 112 -16.58 -8.31 18.88
CA ALA A 112 -17.66 -8.83 19.75
C ALA A 112 -19.07 -8.42 19.33
N MET A 113 -19.17 -7.34 18.56
CA MET A 113 -20.46 -6.83 18.09
C MET A 113 -21.07 -7.73 17.01
N THR A 114 -20.29 -8.65 16.43
CA THR A 114 -20.83 -9.65 15.50
C THR A 114 -21.54 -10.77 16.26
N CYS A 115 -22.66 -11.26 15.71
CA CYS A 115 -23.35 -12.43 16.29
C CYS A 115 -22.51 -13.71 16.06
N ALA A 116 -23.13 -14.89 16.03
CA ALA A 116 -22.48 -16.11 15.52
C ALA A 116 -22.01 -15.89 14.06
N GLY A 117 -21.62 -16.87 13.26
CA GLY A 117 -21.17 -16.55 11.90
C GLY A 117 -20.75 -17.76 11.09
N GLY A 118 -19.74 -17.60 10.24
CA GLY A 118 -19.01 -18.70 9.63
C GLY A 118 -19.57 -19.22 8.30
N GLY A 119 -20.71 -18.71 7.83
CA GLY A 119 -21.22 -19.05 6.51
C GLY A 119 -20.36 -18.47 5.37
N ASP A 120 -19.93 -17.23 5.55
CA ASP A 120 -19.10 -16.40 4.65
C ASP A 120 -18.55 -15.22 5.48
N SER A 121 -17.47 -14.58 5.05
CA SER A 121 -16.89 -13.42 5.73
C SER A 121 -16.32 -12.39 4.75
N SER A 122 -16.50 -11.11 5.05
CA SER A 122 -15.89 -10.02 4.27
C SER A 122 -15.35 -8.92 5.17
N ILE A 123 -14.24 -8.30 4.74
CA ILE A 123 -13.55 -7.29 5.52
C ILE A 123 -13.05 -6.14 4.63
N VAL A 124 -13.20 -4.89 5.09
CA VAL A 124 -12.76 -3.71 4.33
C VAL A 124 -12.40 -2.54 5.25
N ASN A 125 -11.29 -1.87 4.94
CA ASN A 125 -10.98 -0.57 5.50
C ASN A 125 -11.58 0.55 4.65
N ASP A 126 -12.13 1.58 5.31
CA ASP A 126 -12.43 2.84 4.62
C ASP A 126 -11.19 3.76 4.55
N ASN A 127 -11.36 4.91 3.90
CA ASN A 127 -10.30 5.92 3.77
C ASN A 127 -9.93 6.62 5.08
N SER A 128 -10.77 6.51 6.12
CA SER A 128 -10.52 7.08 7.45
C SER A 128 -9.78 6.10 8.37
N GLY A 129 -9.64 4.85 7.95
CA GLY A 129 -9.00 3.77 8.71
C GLY A 129 -9.97 2.91 9.52
N ASN A 130 -11.28 3.15 9.45
CA ASN A 130 -12.26 2.30 10.11
C ASN A 130 -12.27 0.93 9.44
N LEU A 131 -12.40 -0.14 10.24
CA LEU A 131 -12.42 -1.52 9.76
C LEU A 131 -13.85 -2.06 9.83
N TYR A 132 -14.41 -2.42 8.68
CA TYR A 132 -15.74 -3.02 8.58
C TYR A 132 -15.61 -4.52 8.37
N PHE A 133 -16.35 -5.28 9.18
CA PHE A 133 -16.38 -6.74 9.10
C PHE A 133 -17.82 -7.24 9.01
N ALA A 134 -18.10 -8.03 7.99
CA ALA A 134 -19.38 -8.66 7.70
C ALA A 134 -19.27 -10.19 7.82
N ASP A 135 -20.22 -10.81 8.51
CA ASP A 135 -20.22 -12.25 8.81
C ASP A 135 -21.60 -12.87 8.57
N LEU A 136 -21.66 -13.78 7.60
CA LEU A 136 -22.89 -14.49 7.25
C LEU A 136 -23.18 -15.55 8.32
N GLN A 137 -24.35 -15.45 8.94
CA GLN A 137 -24.87 -16.44 9.89
C GLN A 137 -25.27 -17.72 9.17
N GLY A 138 -25.89 -18.65 9.90
CA GLY A 138 -26.42 -19.88 9.35
C GLY A 138 -27.58 -19.74 8.35
N LEU A 139 -27.38 -19.06 7.22
CA LEU A 139 -28.22 -18.95 6.02
C LEU A 139 -29.34 -17.89 6.01
N THR A 140 -29.54 -17.09 7.07
CA THR A 140 -30.67 -16.12 7.09
C THR A 140 -30.30 -14.68 7.44
N ASP A 141 -29.17 -14.48 8.10
CA ASP A 141 -28.82 -13.18 8.69
C ASP A 141 -27.35 -12.84 8.42
N VAL A 142 -27.05 -11.55 8.38
CA VAL A 142 -25.69 -11.00 8.27
C VAL A 142 -25.44 -10.14 9.50
N SER A 143 -24.26 -10.28 10.10
CA SER A 143 -23.80 -9.43 11.19
C SER A 143 -22.67 -8.53 10.71
N ASP A 144 -22.77 -7.24 11.02
CA ASP A 144 -21.74 -6.26 10.68
C ASP A 144 -21.17 -5.61 11.93
N SER A 145 -19.89 -5.26 11.90
CA SER A 145 -19.21 -4.53 12.96
C SER A 145 -18.22 -3.52 12.39
N VAL A 146 -17.92 -2.48 13.17
CA VAL A 146 -16.92 -1.47 12.85
C VAL A 146 -15.99 -1.28 14.04
N SER A 147 -14.68 -1.17 13.76
CA SER A 147 -13.64 -0.78 14.72
C SER A 147 -12.88 0.46 14.25
#